data_AF-A0A0B1T6H3-F1
#
_entry.id   AF-A0A0B1T6H3-F1
#
_cell.length_a   1.000
_cell.length_b   1.000
_cell.length_c   1.000
_cell.angle_alpha   90.00
_cell.angle_beta   90.00
_cell.angle_gamma   90.00
#
_symmetry.space_group_name_H-M   'P 1'
#
loop_
_entity.id
_entity.type
_entity.pdbx_description
1 polymer ?
#
loop_
_entity_poly.entity_id
_entity_poly.type
_entity_poly.pdbx_seq_one_letter_code
_entity_poly.pdbx_strand_id
1 'polypeptide(L)'
;MFDRGINFSDELGRAVFMVGLPYPNKNSVELKEKMAYLDSQLPGGGNQLYQSLCMHTINQAIGRAIRHRNDYAVVYLLDSRYTRNDVISKLPRWISKRLKCPNSFAEATTLTKKFFEQKNSKKI
;
A
#
# COMPACT_ATOMS: atom_id res chain seq x y z
N MET A 1 9.94 8.69 1.86
CA MET A 1 11.36 8.38 2.12
C MET A 1 11.44 7.23 3.11
N PHE A 2 11.65 6.01 2.62
CA PHE A 2 12.16 4.88 3.39
C PHE A 2 13.42 4.39 2.66
N ASP A 3 14.45 5.24 2.61
CA ASP A 3 15.65 5.00 1.78
C ASP A 3 16.86 4.47 2.58
N ARG A 4 16.71 4.27 3.90
CA ARG A 4 17.72 3.58 4.71
C ARG A 4 17.07 2.42 5.45
N GLY A 5 17.77 1.29 5.50
CA GLY A 5 17.32 0.02 6.05
C GLY A 5 17.12 0.05 7.55
N ILE A 6 16.06 0.71 8.02
CA ILE A 6 15.58 0.53 9.40
C ILE A 6 14.78 -0.77 9.40
N ASN A 7 15.36 -1.81 9.99
CA ASN A 7 14.71 -3.08 10.24
C ASN A 7 14.00 -2.99 11.59
N PHE A 8 12.69 -2.74 11.58
CA PHE A 8 11.91 -2.84 12.80
C PHE A 8 11.77 -4.33 13.11
N SER A 9 12.47 -4.83 14.13
CA SER A 9 12.31 -6.19 14.67
C SER A 9 10.85 -6.45 15.02
N ASP A 10 10.40 -7.69 15.05
CA ASP A 10 8.98 -8.08 15.08
C ASP A 10 8.08 -7.24 15.99
N GLU A 11 8.50 -6.80 17.17
CA GLU A 11 7.65 -5.98 18.07
C GLU A 11 7.54 -4.48 17.71
N LEU A 12 8.44 -3.98 16.88
CA LEU A 12 8.47 -2.60 16.40
C LEU A 12 7.83 -2.55 15.00
N GLY A 13 6.95 -1.58 14.73
CA GLY A 13 6.32 -1.42 13.41
C GLY A 13 5.02 -2.19 13.17
N ARG A 14 4.23 -2.46 14.23
CA ARG A 14 2.92 -3.14 14.14
C ARG A 14 1.81 -2.33 13.46
N ALA A 15 2.04 -1.04 13.20
CA ALA A 15 1.14 -0.17 12.46
C ALA A 15 1.92 0.62 11.40
N VAL A 16 1.42 0.61 10.16
CA VAL A 16 1.96 1.38 9.03
C VAL A 16 0.89 2.34 8.56
N PHE A 17 1.25 3.61 8.41
CA PHE A 17 0.36 4.63 7.86
C PHE A 17 0.85 5.01 6.47
N MET A 18 0.06 4.66 5.45
CA MET A 18 0.26 5.08 4.07
C MET A 18 -0.66 6.25 3.79
N VAL A 19 -0.11 7.47 3.83
CA VAL A 19 -0.87 8.69 3.59
C VAL A 19 -0.82 9.04 2.11
N GLY A 20 -2.00 9.15 1.47
CA GLY A 20 -2.09 9.46 0.06
C GLY A 20 -1.65 8.34 -0.88
N LEU A 21 -1.57 8.68 -2.17
CA LEU A 21 -0.98 7.85 -3.22
C LEU A 21 0.36 8.45 -3.66
N PRO A 22 1.49 7.72 -3.56
CA PRO A 22 2.82 8.19 -3.89
C PRO A 22 3.06 8.19 -5.41
N TYR A 23 2.26 8.97 -6.14
CA TYR A 23 2.48 9.15 -7.56
C TYR A 23 3.78 9.90 -7.83
N PRO A 24 4.58 9.47 -8.83
CA PRO A 24 5.77 10.21 -9.22
C PRO A 24 5.38 11.58 -9.80
N ASN A 25 6.32 12.51 -9.82
CA ASN A 25 6.07 13.83 -10.40
C ASN A 25 5.83 13.72 -11.92
N LYS A 26 4.57 13.86 -12.36
CA LYS A 26 4.18 13.83 -13.77
C LYS A 26 4.88 14.90 -14.63
N ASN A 27 5.44 15.94 -14.01
CA ASN A 27 6.15 16.99 -14.72
C ASN A 27 7.62 16.67 -15.03
N SER A 28 8.18 15.58 -14.49
CA SER A 28 9.57 15.22 -14.79
C SER A 28 9.74 14.86 -16.26
N VAL A 29 10.81 15.37 -16.87
CA VAL A 29 11.12 15.16 -18.29
C VAL A 29 11.23 13.66 -18.58
N GLU A 30 11.99 12.94 -17.75
CA GLU A 30 12.18 11.49 -17.90
C GLU A 30 10.85 10.71 -17.91
N LEU A 31 9.92 11.04 -17.00
CA LEU A 31 8.64 10.34 -16.93
C LEU A 31 7.73 10.70 -18.11
N LYS A 32 7.72 11.97 -18.54
CA LYS A 32 6.97 12.40 -19.72
C LYS A 32 7.42 11.65 -20.97
N GLU A 33 8.72 11.57 -21.20
CA GLU A 33 9.29 10.83 -22.34
C GLU A 33 8.96 9.34 -22.27
N LYS A 34 9.11 8.71 -21.10
CA LYS A 34 8.73 7.29 -20.92
C LYS A 34 7.25 7.05 -21.17
N MET A 35 6.38 7.94 -20.69
CA MET A 35 4.94 7.85 -20.89
C MET A 35 4.58 8.03 -22.37
N ALA A 36 5.16 9.04 -23.05
CA ALA A 36 4.94 9.30 -24.47
C ALA A 36 5.42 8.14 -25.35
N TYR A 37 6.58 7.56 -25.03
CA TYR A 37 7.09 6.37 -25.70
C TYR A 37 6.11 5.19 -25.56
N LEU A 38 5.63 4.90 -24.34
CA LEU A 38 4.67 3.80 -24.14
C LEU A 38 3.32 4.08 -24.80
N ASP A 39 2.83 5.31 -24.77
CA ASP A 39 1.59 5.70 -25.44
C ASP A 39 1.70 5.55 -26.98
N SER A 40 2.90 5.67 -27.56
CA SER A 40 3.14 5.39 -28.98
C SER A 40 3.04 3.91 -29.35
N GLN A 41 3.33 3.01 -28.38
CA GLN A 41 3.31 1.56 -28.59
C GLN A 41 1.96 0.93 -28.23
N LEU A 42 1.32 1.47 -27.20
CA LEU A 42 0.04 1.01 -26.68
C LEU A 42 -0.77 2.23 -26.21
N PRO A 43 -1.95 2.51 -26.81
CA PRO A 43 -2.80 3.59 -26.34
C PRO A 43 -3.11 3.49 -24.84
N GLY A 44 -2.71 4.51 -24.07
CA GLY A 44 -2.88 4.57 -22.62
C GLY A 44 -1.79 3.84 -21.81
N GLY A 45 -0.76 3.32 -22.45
CA GLY A 45 0.39 2.68 -21.81
C GLY A 45 1.15 3.60 -20.85
N GLY A 46 1.22 4.90 -21.16
CA GLY A 46 1.82 5.91 -20.28
C GLY A 46 1.07 6.05 -18.96
N ASN A 47 -0.27 6.10 -19.01
CA ASN A 47 -1.08 6.14 -17.79
C ASN A 47 -0.99 4.83 -16.98
N GLN A 48 -0.90 3.68 -17.65
CA GLN A 48 -0.68 2.39 -16.99
C GLN A 48 0.68 2.35 -16.28
N LEU A 49 1.75 2.86 -16.90
CA LEU A 49 3.06 3.00 -16.26
C LEU A 49 2.98 3.90 -15.02
N TYR A 50 2.35 5.07 -15.15
CA TYR A 50 2.21 6.03 -14.06
C TYR A 50 1.51 5.42 -12.83
N GLN A 51 0.41 4.69 -13.06
CA GLN A 51 -0.29 3.96 -12.02
C GLN A 51 0.56 2.82 -11.44
N SER A 52 1.28 2.10 -12.28
CA SER A 52 2.14 0.98 -11.86
C SER A 52 3.29 1.44 -10.96
N LEU A 53 3.91 2.60 -11.24
CA LEU A 53 4.96 3.18 -10.40
C LEU A 53 4.46 3.55 -8.99
N CYS A 54 3.27 4.14 -8.91
CA CYS A 54 2.61 4.43 -7.64
C CYS A 54 2.36 3.13 -6.84
N MET A 55 1.75 2.13 -7.49
CA MET A 55 1.43 0.86 -6.84
C MET A 55 2.67 0.06 -6.44
N HIS A 56 3.74 0.12 -7.23
CA HIS A 56 5.02 -0.48 -6.89
C HIS A 56 5.56 0.08 -5.58
N THR A 57 5.53 1.40 -5.42
CA THR A 57 5.99 2.08 -4.20
C THR A 57 5.17 1.68 -2.98
N ILE A 58 3.84 1.60 -3.11
CA ILE A 58 2.94 1.16 -2.03
C ILE A 58 3.24 -0.29 -1.65
N ASN A 59 3.33 -1.18 -2.64
CA ASN A 59 3.54 -2.61 -2.41
C ASN A 59 4.92 -2.86 -1.78
N GLN A 60 5.93 -2.09 -2.17
CA GLN A 60 7.26 -2.14 -1.57
C GLN A 60 7.23 -1.73 -0.09
N ALA A 61 6.53 -0.64 0.24
CA ALA A 61 6.41 -0.18 1.63
C ALA A 61 5.67 -1.22 2.51
N ILE A 62 4.60 -1.82 1.99
CA ILE A 62 3.86 -2.86 2.73
C ILE A 62 4.71 -4.13 2.90
N GLY A 63 5.42 -4.56 1.86
CA GLY A 63 6.31 -5.73 1.92
C GLY A 63 7.48 -5.55 2.90
N ARG A 64 7.91 -4.31 3.14
CA ARG A 64 8.90 -4.01 4.18
C ARG A 64 8.35 -4.11 5.60
N ALA A 65 7.06 -3.86 5.79
CA ALA A 65 6.43 -3.91 7.09
C ALA A 65 5.92 -5.30 7.49
N ILE A 66 5.56 -6.14 6.50
CA ILE A 66 5.12 -7.52 6.73
C ILE A 66 6.08 -8.45 5.97
N ARG A 67 7.08 -8.98 6.69
CA ARG A 67 8.27 -9.59 6.07
C ARG A 67 8.15 -11.09 5.81
N HIS A 68 7.34 -11.80 6.61
CA HIS A 68 7.16 -13.25 6.48
C HIS A 68 5.78 -13.72 6.95
N ARG A 69 5.45 -15.00 6.72
CA ARG A 69 4.15 -15.61 7.06
C ARG A 69 3.68 -15.43 8.51
N ASN A 70 4.63 -15.35 9.45
CA ASN A 70 4.34 -15.19 10.88
C ASN A 70 4.36 -13.71 11.33
N ASP A 71 4.69 -12.77 10.43
CA ASP A 71 4.73 -11.35 10.75
C ASP A 71 3.33 -10.75 10.54
N TYR A 72 3.00 -9.74 11.33
CA TYR A 72 1.69 -9.08 11.24
C TYR A 72 1.80 -7.60 11.57
N ALA A 73 1.08 -6.80 10.79
CA ALA A 73 0.91 -5.38 11.04
C ALA A 73 -0.46 -4.94 10.53
N VAL A 74 -0.97 -3.85 11.10
CA VAL A 74 -2.11 -3.12 10.54
C VAL A 74 -1.56 -2.09 9.56
N VAL A 75 -2.08 -2.09 8.34
CA VAL A 75 -1.74 -1.08 7.32
C VAL A 75 -2.94 -0.16 7.14
N TYR A 76 -2.77 1.11 7.50
CA TYR A 76 -3.76 2.16 7.27
C TYR A 76 -3.49 2.82 5.93
N LEU A 77 -4.44 2.68 5.00
CA LEU A 77 -4.41 3.33 3.71
C LEU A 77 -5.28 4.59 3.78
N LEU A 78 -4.64 5.74 3.98
CA LEU A 78 -5.30 7.01 4.27
C LEU A 78 -5.45 7.85 2.99
N ASP A 79 -6.35 7.41 2.11
CA ASP A 79 -6.81 8.15 0.93
C ASP A 79 -8.11 7.52 0.38
N SER A 80 -9.09 8.32 -0.01
CA SER A 80 -10.34 7.80 -0.58
C SER A 80 -10.12 7.03 -1.88
N ARG A 81 -9.04 7.30 -2.62
CA ARG A 81 -8.73 6.61 -3.87
C ARG A 81 -8.40 5.13 -3.68
N TYR A 82 -8.04 4.70 -2.46
CA TYR A 82 -7.83 3.27 -2.16
C TYR A 82 -9.12 2.44 -2.20
N THR A 83 -10.30 3.06 -2.21
CA THR A 83 -11.58 2.35 -2.37
C THR A 83 -11.95 2.09 -3.82
N ARG A 84 -11.23 2.69 -4.79
CA ARG A 84 -11.52 2.50 -6.20
C ARG A 84 -11.06 1.12 -6.68
N ASN A 85 -11.88 0.47 -7.50
CA ASN A 85 -11.61 -0.87 -8.02
C ASN A 85 -10.30 -0.97 -8.83
N ASP A 86 -9.90 0.10 -9.52
CA ASP A 86 -8.66 0.17 -10.30
C ASP A 86 -7.38 0.25 -9.45
N VAL A 87 -7.51 0.66 -8.18
CA VAL A 87 -6.42 0.66 -7.19
C VAL A 87 -6.40 -0.67 -6.44
N ILE A 88 -7.56 -1.16 -6.00
CA ILE A 88 -7.70 -2.42 -5.27
C ILE A 88 -7.22 -3.61 -6.11
N SER A 89 -7.53 -3.62 -7.41
CA SER A 89 -7.08 -4.68 -8.34
C SER A 89 -5.56 -4.75 -8.52
N LYS A 90 -4.84 -3.66 -8.25
CA LYS A 90 -3.37 -3.58 -8.33
C LYS A 90 -2.69 -3.87 -6.99
N LEU A 91 -3.44 -4.00 -5.90
CA LEU A 91 -2.91 -4.48 -4.64
C LEU A 91 -2.69 -6.01 -4.69
N PRO A 92 -1.66 -6.53 -4.02
CA PRO A 92 -1.47 -7.96 -3.85
C PRO A 92 -2.72 -8.65 -3.33
N ARG A 93 -3.08 -9.80 -3.91
CA ARG A 93 -4.31 -10.56 -3.58
C ARG A 93 -4.47 -10.84 -2.08
N TRP A 94 -3.37 -11.01 -1.35
CA TRP A 94 -3.40 -11.29 0.08
C TRP A 94 -3.76 -10.06 0.93
N ILE A 95 -3.52 -8.84 0.42
CA ILE A 95 -3.92 -7.57 1.03
C ILE A 95 -5.35 -7.24 0.62
N SER A 96 -5.68 -7.28 -0.67
CA SER A 96 -6.98 -6.85 -1.17
C SER A 96 -8.14 -7.68 -0.57
N LYS A 97 -7.94 -8.98 -0.34
CA LYS A 97 -8.93 -9.85 0.37
C LYS A 97 -9.19 -9.46 1.83
N ARG A 98 -8.28 -8.71 2.45
CA ARG A 98 -8.33 -8.33 3.87
C ARG A 98 -8.64 -6.85 4.07
N LEU A 99 -8.84 -6.10 2.98
CA LEU A 99 -9.15 -4.68 3.03
C LEU A 99 -10.47 -4.46 3.77
N LYS A 100 -10.48 -3.48 4.67
CA LYS A 100 -11.67 -3.00 5.39
C LYS A 100 -11.76 -1.50 5.19
N CYS A 101 -12.96 -1.00 4.91
CA CYS A 101 -13.23 0.42 4.67
C CYS A 101 -14.14 0.92 5.80
N PRO A 102 -13.59 1.25 6.99
CA PRO A 102 -14.38 1.80 8.07
C PRO A 102 -14.87 3.20 7.70
N ASN A 103 -16.10 3.53 8.09
CA ASN A 103 -16.71 4.84 7.82
C ASN A 103 -16.45 5.85 8.96
N SER A 104 -15.86 5.41 10.06
CA SER A 104 -15.53 6.27 11.20
C SER A 104 -14.22 5.86 11.88
N PHE A 105 -13.63 6.81 12.61
CA PHE A 105 -12.45 6.54 13.43
C PHE A 105 -12.73 5.52 14.55
N ALA A 106 -13.94 5.57 15.13
CA ALA A 106 -14.34 4.62 16.17
C ALA A 106 -14.41 3.18 15.64
N GLU A 107 -14.97 2.99 14.44
CA GLU A 107 -15.00 1.70 13.76
C GLU A 107 -13.58 1.20 13.44
N ALA A 108 -12.72 2.08 12.90
CA ALA A 108 -11.33 1.75 12.61
C ALA A 108 -10.59 1.29 13.87
N THR A 109 -10.76 2.01 14.98
CA THR A 109 -10.13 1.67 16.28
C THR A 109 -10.63 0.33 16.81
N THR A 110 -11.92 0.06 16.69
CA THR A 110 -12.53 -1.21 17.10
C THR A 110 -11.99 -2.39 16.30
N LEU A 111 -11.87 -2.24 14.98
CA LEU A 111 -11.29 -3.26 14.10
C LEU A 111 -9.82 -3.53 14.44
N THR A 112 -9.05 -2.47 14.70
CA THR A 112 -7.65 -2.57 15.10
C THR A 112 -7.50 -3.30 16.43
N LYS A 113 -8.30 -2.97 17.45
CA LYS A 113 -8.29 -3.64 18.75
C LYS A 113 -8.58 -5.13 18.59
N LYS A 114 -9.66 -5.47 17.87
CA LYS A 114 -10.04 -6.87 17.59
C LYS A 114 -8.94 -7.64 16.86
N PHE A 115 -8.24 -6.99 15.92
CA PHE A 115 -7.13 -7.62 15.21
C PHE A 115 -5.97 -7.99 16.14
N PHE A 116 -5.54 -7.07 17.01
CA PHE A 116 -4.44 -7.34 17.94
C PHE A 116 -4.81 -8.35 19.02
N GLU A 117 -6.04 -8.33 19.53
CA GLU A 117 -6.56 -9.34 20.46
C GLU A 117 -6.48 -10.74 19.84
N GLN A 118 -6.98 -10.92 18.61
CA GLN A 118 -6.93 -12.20 17.90
C GLN A 118 -5.51 -12.71 17.65
N LYS A 119 -4.54 -11.81 17.50
CA LYS A 119 -3.13 -12.15 17.29
C LYS A 119 -2.42 -12.50 18.59
N ASN A 120 -2.77 -11.82 19.69
CA ASN A 120 -2.24 -12.10 21.01
C ASN A 120 -2.80 -13.43 21.58
N SER A 121 -4.07 -13.76 21.33
CA SER A 121 -4.66 -15.04 21.76
C SER A 121 -4.12 -16.27 21.04
N LYS A 122 -3.42 -16.10 19.90
CA LYS A 122 -2.78 -17.19 19.13
C LYS A 122 -1.31 -17.41 19.48
N LYS A 123 -0.78 -16.70 20.48
CA LYS A 123 0.61 -16.83 20.96
C LYS A 123 0.79 -17.90 22.05
N ILE A 124 -0.24 -18.74 22.30
CA ILE A 124 -0.21 -19.88 23.24
C ILE A 124 -0.16 -21.18 22.44
#